data_AF-A0A133UG14-F1
#
_entry.id   AF-A0A133UG14-F1
#
_cell.length_a   1.000
_cell.length_b   1.000
_cell.length_c   1.000
_cell.angle_alpha   90.00
_cell.angle_beta   90.00
_cell.angle_gamma   90.00
#
_symmetry.space_group_name_H-M   'P 1'
#
loop_
_entity.id
_entity.type
_entity.pdbx_description
1 polymer ?
#
loop_
_entity_poly.entity_id
_entity_poly.type
_entity_poly.pdbx_seq_one_letter_code
_entity_poly.pdbx_strand_id
1 'polypeptide(L)'
;MGAKETGNYIYNEKIRSEKIHETMEKFSNLPYKQGKYESRHWGNKRHQLCSYPSKITPSIAYHLVKHFTDRGDIVLDPLAGAGTIPLEACLNGRIGIGSDLSPLAYHITNAKVNVQKKSKVSAKIEDLKDFIETSKLDKIVLEETEDEIKEFFHERTLREIIKARKYLNNIKDSPTHSLLFASISHILHGNRPYALSRRSHNVIPIPPKGEFKYESLINSLTDKVERFFKSQLPMDFKEGKAFQQNILDFSKSPAAKRKRPQNRPVLC
;
A
#
# COMPACT_ATOMS: atom_id res chain seq x y z
N MET A 1 -0.49 -30.96 -43.06
CA MET A 1 -1.43 -31.75 -42.22
C MET A 1 -0.84 -31.82 -40.82
N GLY A 2 -1.44 -31.32 -39.74
CA GLY A 2 -2.72 -30.66 -39.57
C GLY A 2 -2.62 -29.59 -38.48
N ALA A 3 -3.22 -28.43 -38.74
CA ALA A 3 -3.46 -27.42 -37.72
C ALA A 3 -4.57 -27.95 -36.81
N LYS A 4 -4.30 -28.07 -35.51
CA LYS A 4 -5.39 -28.21 -34.53
C LYS A 4 -5.94 -26.81 -34.29
N GLU A 5 -7.11 -26.56 -34.86
CA GLU A 5 -7.94 -25.40 -34.51
C GLU A 5 -8.45 -25.57 -33.08
N THR A 6 -7.80 -24.87 -32.15
CA THR A 6 -8.39 -24.51 -30.86
C THR A 6 -8.31 -22.99 -30.74
N GLY A 7 -9.40 -22.31 -31.09
CA GLY A 7 -9.71 -20.90 -30.75
C GLY A 7 -8.59 -19.87 -30.93
N ASN A 8 -8.54 -19.21 -32.10
CA ASN A 8 -8.02 -17.85 -32.36
C ASN A 8 -6.97 -17.25 -31.39
N TYR A 9 -5.88 -17.96 -31.13
CA TYR A 9 -4.61 -17.38 -30.70
C TYR A 9 -3.51 -17.96 -31.59
N ILE A 10 -2.94 -17.13 -32.46
CA ILE A 10 -1.69 -17.48 -33.17
C ILE A 10 -0.60 -17.47 -32.11
N TYR A 11 -0.29 -18.63 -31.55
CA TYR A 11 0.79 -18.81 -30.57
C TYR A 11 2.12 -18.93 -31.32
N ASN A 12 2.83 -17.81 -31.46
CA ASN A 12 4.12 -17.78 -32.16
C ASN A 12 5.27 -17.91 -31.15
N GLU A 13 5.69 -19.15 -30.85
CA GLU A 13 6.73 -19.47 -29.86
C GLU A 13 8.08 -18.78 -30.14
N LYS A 14 8.42 -18.60 -31.41
CA LYS A 14 9.71 -18.07 -31.87
C LYS A 14 9.90 -16.57 -31.57
N ILE A 15 8.85 -15.77 -31.68
CA ILE A 15 8.91 -14.31 -31.45
C ILE A 15 9.07 -13.99 -29.96
N ARG A 16 8.64 -14.90 -29.07
CA ARG A 16 8.75 -14.71 -27.63
C ARG A 16 10.14 -15.11 -27.11
N SER A 17 10.80 -16.11 -27.68
CA SER A 17 12.08 -16.62 -27.16
C SER A 17 13.23 -15.62 -27.29
N GLU A 18 13.36 -14.93 -28.43
CA GLU A 18 14.43 -13.93 -28.63
C GLU A 18 14.22 -12.69 -27.75
N LYS A 19 12.97 -12.16 -27.70
CA LYS A 19 12.61 -11.00 -26.88
C LYS A 19 12.70 -11.30 -25.37
N ILE A 20 12.37 -12.52 -24.94
CA ILE A 20 12.57 -12.97 -23.57
C ILE A 20 14.06 -13.10 -23.26
N HIS A 21 14.88 -13.69 -24.13
CA HIS A 21 16.33 -13.79 -23.89
C HIS A 21 17.00 -12.43 -23.78
N GLU A 22 16.73 -11.50 -24.69
CA GLU A 22 17.23 -10.12 -24.60
C GLU A 22 16.76 -9.43 -23.31
N THR A 23 15.51 -9.67 -22.91
CA THR A 23 14.99 -9.12 -21.66
C THR A 23 15.65 -9.79 -20.45
N MET A 24 15.89 -11.10 -20.48
CA MET A 24 16.58 -11.84 -19.42
C MET A 24 18.03 -11.36 -19.26
N GLU A 25 18.77 -11.13 -20.35
CA GLU A 25 20.12 -10.54 -20.29
C GLU A 25 20.11 -9.13 -19.70
N LYS A 26 19.14 -8.30 -20.09
CA LYS A 26 18.92 -6.97 -19.47
C LYS A 26 18.58 -7.11 -17.97
N PHE A 27 17.86 -8.17 -17.58
CA PHE A 27 17.48 -8.45 -16.19
C PHE A 27 18.64 -8.92 -15.32
N SER A 28 19.56 -9.73 -15.87
CA SER A 28 20.79 -10.15 -15.21
C SER A 28 21.63 -8.96 -14.73
N ASN A 29 21.48 -7.81 -15.38
CA ASN A 29 22.25 -6.59 -15.13
C ASN A 29 21.41 -5.41 -14.61
N LEU A 30 20.21 -5.63 -14.05
CA LEU A 30 19.39 -4.51 -13.58
C LEU A 30 20.13 -3.66 -12.55
N PRO A 31 20.18 -2.32 -12.74
CA PRO A 31 20.97 -1.43 -11.88
C PRO A 31 20.30 -1.15 -10.53
N TYR A 32 19.39 -2.01 -10.07
CA TYR A 32 18.67 -1.81 -8.80
C TYR A 32 19.60 -1.86 -7.58
N LYS A 33 20.79 -2.44 -7.72
CA LYS A 33 21.87 -2.44 -6.71
C LYS A 33 22.94 -1.36 -6.97
N GLN A 34 22.73 -0.45 -7.91
CA GLN A 34 23.75 0.50 -8.33
C GLN A 34 23.33 1.94 -8.04
N GLY A 35 24.27 2.75 -7.54
CA GLY A 35 24.09 4.18 -7.29
C GLY A 35 22.84 4.45 -6.46
N LYS A 36 22.01 5.41 -6.89
CA LYS A 36 20.81 5.83 -6.12
C LYS A 36 19.82 4.69 -5.86
N TYR A 37 19.76 3.65 -6.69
CA TYR A 37 18.75 2.59 -6.61
C TYR A 37 19.02 1.58 -5.49
N GLU A 38 20.26 1.50 -4.99
CA GLU A 38 20.65 0.62 -3.88
C GLU A 38 20.03 1.08 -2.55
N SER A 39 19.68 2.36 -2.46
CA SER A 39 19.12 2.93 -1.24
C SER A 39 17.77 2.31 -0.92
N ARG A 40 17.64 1.77 0.29
CA ARG A 40 16.38 1.25 0.84
C ARG A 40 15.26 2.30 0.87
N HIS A 41 15.60 3.58 0.82
CA HIS A 41 14.67 4.71 0.84
C HIS A 41 14.51 5.37 -0.53
N TRP A 42 15.05 4.78 -1.59
CA TRP A 42 14.90 5.26 -2.96
C TRP A 42 13.42 5.26 -3.39
N GLY A 43 13.06 6.21 -4.26
CA GLY A 43 11.73 6.35 -4.82
C GLY A 43 10.83 7.33 -4.04
N ASN A 44 9.54 7.29 -4.35
CA ASN A 44 8.55 8.20 -3.78
C ASN A 44 8.31 7.95 -2.27
N LYS A 45 8.07 9.00 -1.48
CA LYS A 45 7.86 8.89 -0.01
C LYS A 45 6.61 8.07 0.34
N ARG A 46 5.66 7.95 -0.58
CA ARG A 46 4.51 7.05 -0.45
C ARG A 46 4.94 5.60 -0.17
N HIS A 47 6.11 5.13 -0.62
CA HIS A 47 6.63 3.79 -0.28
C HIS A 47 6.84 3.54 1.21
N GLN A 48 6.95 4.61 1.99
CA GLN A 48 7.18 4.61 3.43
C GLN A 48 5.89 4.81 4.22
N LEU A 49 4.71 4.78 3.58
CA LEU A 49 3.41 4.99 4.25
C LEU A 49 3.22 4.05 5.44
N CYS A 50 3.43 2.75 5.27
CA CYS A 50 3.31 1.79 6.36
C CYS A 50 4.41 0.75 6.25
N SER A 51 4.81 0.24 7.42
CA SER A 51 5.69 -0.92 7.51
C SER A 51 4.88 -2.14 7.10
N TYR A 52 5.47 -3.03 6.30
CA TYR A 52 4.83 -4.25 5.85
C TYR A 52 5.92 -5.30 5.60
N PRO A 53 5.76 -6.54 6.09
CA PRO A 53 6.75 -7.60 5.91
C PRO A 53 6.91 -7.95 4.42
N SER A 54 8.11 -8.44 4.05
CA SER A 54 8.38 -8.99 2.72
C SER A 54 8.07 -8.06 1.53
N LYS A 55 8.15 -6.73 1.74
CA LYS A 55 7.92 -5.73 0.69
C LYS A 55 9.05 -5.76 -0.36
N ILE A 56 8.70 -5.86 -1.65
CA ILE A 56 9.64 -5.68 -2.76
C ILE A 56 10.26 -4.27 -2.74
N THR A 57 11.57 -4.19 -3.03
CA THR A 57 12.28 -2.91 -3.11
C THR A 57 11.70 -2.04 -4.23
N PRO A 58 11.40 -0.74 -3.99
CA PRO A 58 10.83 0.15 -5.01
C PRO A 58 11.62 0.23 -6.32
N SER A 59 12.96 0.20 -6.27
CA SER A 59 13.80 0.23 -7.47
C SER A 59 13.59 -0.98 -8.37
N ILE A 60 13.39 -2.18 -7.79
CA ILE A 60 13.08 -3.39 -8.55
C ILE A 60 11.72 -3.23 -9.23
N ALA A 61 10.69 -2.80 -8.48
CA ALA A 61 9.35 -2.58 -9.04
C ALA A 61 9.34 -1.51 -10.15
N TYR A 62 10.08 -0.42 -9.98
CA TYR A 62 10.26 0.62 -11.00
C TYR A 62 10.80 0.03 -12.31
N HIS A 63 11.88 -0.77 -12.23
CA HIS A 63 12.46 -1.39 -13.41
C HIS A 63 11.54 -2.42 -14.04
N LEU A 64 10.86 -3.26 -13.24
CA LEU A 64 9.87 -4.23 -13.75
C LEU A 64 8.77 -3.52 -14.55
N VAL A 65 8.14 -2.49 -13.97
CA VAL A 65 7.09 -1.72 -14.63
C VAL A 65 7.62 -1.08 -15.91
N LYS A 66 8.77 -0.41 -15.86
CA LYS A 66 9.28 0.35 -17.01
C LYS A 66 9.69 -0.52 -18.19
N HIS A 67 10.18 -1.74 -17.95
CA HIS A 67 10.67 -2.62 -19.01
C HIS A 67 9.59 -3.51 -19.63
N PHE A 68 8.56 -3.90 -18.85
CA PHE A 68 7.54 -4.84 -19.32
C PHE A 68 6.21 -4.21 -19.72
N THR A 69 6.09 -2.89 -19.62
CA THR A 69 4.83 -2.18 -19.88
C THR A 69 5.08 -0.85 -20.57
N ASP A 70 4.12 -0.38 -21.33
CA ASP A 70 4.11 0.96 -21.92
C ASP A 70 3.27 1.92 -21.09
N ARG A 71 3.46 3.22 -21.31
CA ARG A 71 2.65 4.25 -20.65
C ARG A 71 1.18 4.06 -21.00
N GLY A 72 0.30 4.19 -20.01
CA GLY A 72 -1.13 3.95 -20.17
C GLY A 72 -1.57 2.49 -20.03
N ASP A 73 -0.64 1.53 -19.95
CA ASP A 73 -0.99 0.14 -19.66
C ASP A 73 -1.58 -0.04 -18.25
N ILE A 74 -2.27 -1.16 -18.07
CA ILE A 74 -2.78 -1.58 -16.76
C ILE A 74 -1.82 -2.63 -16.19
N VAL A 75 -1.35 -2.39 -14.97
CA VAL A 75 -0.46 -3.30 -14.25
C VAL A 75 -1.21 -3.88 -13.06
N LEU A 76 -1.42 -5.18 -13.05
CA LEU A 76 -2.08 -5.89 -11.94
C LEU A 76 -1.04 -6.59 -11.07
N ASP A 77 -1.10 -6.32 -9.77
CA ASP A 77 -0.45 -7.11 -8.73
C ASP A 77 -1.53 -7.75 -7.84
N PRO A 78 -1.80 -9.05 -7.97
CA PRO A 78 -2.91 -9.69 -7.28
C PRO A 78 -2.58 -10.14 -5.86
N LEU A 79 -1.33 -9.94 -5.40
CA LEU A 79 -0.84 -10.17 -4.03
C LEU A 79 -0.02 -8.95 -3.60
N ALA A 80 -0.66 -7.79 -3.69
CA ALA A 80 0.00 -6.49 -3.71
C ALA A 80 0.76 -6.16 -2.41
N GLY A 81 0.37 -6.75 -1.27
CA GLY A 81 0.95 -6.47 0.03
C GLY A 81 1.03 -4.96 0.29
N ALA A 82 2.23 -4.40 0.35
CA ALA A 82 2.43 -2.97 0.55
C ALA A 82 2.12 -2.08 -0.66
N GLY A 83 1.67 -2.63 -1.79
CA GLY A 83 1.30 -1.89 -3.00
C GLY A 83 2.47 -1.26 -3.74
N THR A 84 3.68 -1.85 -3.66
CA THR A 84 4.88 -1.27 -4.31
C THR A 84 4.76 -1.27 -5.84
N ILE A 85 4.36 -2.40 -6.45
CA ILE A 85 4.22 -2.51 -7.91
C ILE A 85 3.07 -1.61 -8.42
N PRO A 86 1.85 -1.63 -7.85
CA PRO A 86 0.78 -0.71 -8.24
C PRO A 86 1.20 0.76 -8.13
N LEU A 87 1.90 1.16 -7.06
CA LEU A 87 2.37 2.53 -6.90
C LEU A 87 3.41 2.90 -7.98
N GLU A 88 4.39 2.04 -8.25
CA GLU A 88 5.36 2.30 -9.32
C GLU A 88 4.71 2.36 -10.70
N ALA A 89 3.68 1.54 -10.96
CA ALA A 89 2.87 1.69 -12.18
C ALA A 89 2.25 3.10 -12.27
N CYS A 90 1.58 3.55 -11.21
CA CYS A 90 0.96 4.88 -11.15
C CYS A 90 1.98 6.01 -11.34
N LEU A 91 3.12 5.94 -10.64
CA LEU A 91 4.21 6.92 -10.73
C LEU A 91 4.85 7.00 -12.12
N ASN A 92 4.75 5.93 -12.92
CA ASN A 92 5.30 5.89 -14.27
C ASN A 92 4.22 6.07 -15.34
N GLY A 93 3.03 6.57 -14.99
CA GLY A 93 1.97 6.86 -15.95
C GLY A 93 1.23 5.63 -16.49
N ARG A 94 1.23 4.52 -15.73
CA ARG A 94 0.39 3.32 -15.95
C ARG A 94 -0.72 3.28 -14.92
N ILE A 95 -1.79 2.54 -15.18
CA ILE A 95 -2.86 2.31 -14.19
C ILE A 95 -2.45 1.11 -13.32
N GLY A 96 -2.06 1.37 -12.07
CA GLY A 96 -1.73 0.32 -11.12
C GLY A 96 -2.97 -0.27 -10.45
N ILE A 97 -3.14 -1.59 -10.50
CA ILE A 97 -4.19 -2.30 -9.78
C ILE A 97 -3.54 -3.24 -8.79
N GLY A 98 -3.88 -3.11 -7.50
CA GLY A 98 -3.45 -4.03 -6.47
C GLY A 98 -4.62 -4.77 -5.83
N SER A 99 -4.39 -6.00 -5.44
CA SER A 99 -5.33 -6.77 -4.63
C SER A 99 -4.62 -7.57 -3.57
N ASP A 100 -5.26 -7.73 -2.42
CA ASP A 100 -4.75 -8.56 -1.33
C ASP A 100 -5.93 -9.00 -0.44
N LEU A 101 -5.78 -10.11 0.29
CA LEU A 101 -6.77 -10.51 1.29
C LEU A 101 -6.65 -9.66 2.56
N SER A 102 -5.44 -9.19 2.88
CA SER A 102 -5.16 -8.42 4.08
C SER A 102 -5.82 -7.04 4.01
N PRO A 103 -6.67 -6.67 5.00
CA PRO A 103 -7.24 -5.33 5.08
C PRO A 103 -6.16 -4.24 5.13
N LEU A 104 -5.06 -4.50 5.85
CA LEU A 104 -3.94 -3.57 5.94
C LEU A 104 -3.28 -3.37 4.57
N ALA A 105 -3.01 -4.45 3.83
CA ALA A 105 -2.44 -4.37 2.49
C ALA A 105 -3.34 -3.58 1.51
N TYR A 106 -4.65 -3.83 1.59
CA TYR A 106 -5.65 -3.07 0.85
C TYR A 106 -5.57 -1.57 1.16
N HIS A 107 -5.65 -1.16 2.44
CA HIS A 107 -5.61 0.26 2.80
C HIS A 107 -4.28 0.91 2.43
N ILE A 108 -3.15 0.23 2.62
CA ILE A 108 -1.84 0.74 2.19
C ILE A 108 -1.83 1.00 0.68
N THR A 109 -2.29 0.03 -0.12
CA THR A 109 -2.32 0.14 -1.58
C THR A 109 -3.29 1.24 -2.02
N ASN A 110 -4.52 1.25 -1.51
CA ASN A 110 -5.56 2.22 -1.86
C ASN A 110 -5.12 3.66 -1.58
N ALA A 111 -4.46 3.90 -0.44
CA ALA A 111 -3.93 5.21 -0.09
C ALA A 111 -2.84 5.68 -1.06
N LYS A 112 -1.96 4.77 -1.51
CA LYS A 112 -0.80 5.07 -2.37
C LYS A 112 -1.19 5.35 -3.82
N VAL A 113 -2.13 4.57 -4.37
CA VAL A 113 -2.47 4.62 -5.81
C VAL A 113 -3.49 5.70 -6.17
N ASN A 114 -4.07 6.39 -5.20
CA ASN A 114 -5.02 7.49 -5.42
C ASN A 114 -4.42 8.85 -5.05
N VAL A 115 -4.86 9.90 -5.76
CA VAL A 115 -4.53 11.29 -5.45
C VAL A 115 -5.45 11.78 -4.33
N GLN A 116 -4.87 12.52 -3.40
CA GLN A 116 -5.61 13.04 -2.25
C GLN A 116 -5.29 14.52 -2.06
N LYS A 117 -6.31 15.31 -1.74
CA LYS A 117 -6.12 16.70 -1.33
C LYS A 117 -5.73 16.72 0.14
N LYS A 118 -4.59 17.33 0.47
CA LYS A 118 -4.12 17.47 1.85
C LYS A 118 -5.20 18.07 2.77
N SER A 119 -5.88 19.12 2.32
CA SER A 119 -6.99 19.75 3.07
C SER A 119 -8.11 18.79 3.45
N LYS A 120 -8.50 17.87 2.55
CA LYS A 120 -9.52 16.85 2.83
C LYS A 120 -9.06 15.87 3.91
N VAL A 121 -7.78 15.49 3.89
CA VAL A 121 -7.21 14.60 4.90
C VAL A 121 -7.09 15.32 6.24
N SER A 122 -6.62 16.56 6.25
CA SER A 122 -6.54 17.40 7.46
C SER A 122 -7.90 17.58 8.12
N ALA A 123 -8.95 17.89 7.36
CA ALA A 123 -10.32 17.96 7.89
C ALA A 123 -10.75 16.63 8.53
N LYS A 124 -10.34 15.50 7.96
CA LYS A 124 -10.67 14.17 8.50
C LYS A 124 -9.88 13.77 9.73
N ILE A 125 -8.70 14.37 9.93
CA ILE A 125 -7.95 14.28 11.18
C ILE A 125 -8.63 15.12 12.26
N GLU A 126 -9.15 16.30 11.94
CA GLU A 126 -9.89 17.12 12.90
C GLU A 126 -11.18 16.42 13.34
N ASP A 127 -11.96 15.88 12.39
CA ASP A 127 -13.15 15.06 12.72
C ASP A 127 -12.82 13.89 13.67
N LEU A 128 -11.65 13.24 13.46
CA LEU A 128 -11.19 12.15 14.33
C LEU A 128 -10.78 12.69 15.72
N LYS A 129 -10.12 13.84 15.79
CA LYS A 129 -9.73 14.49 17.04
C LYS A 129 -10.98 14.84 17.87
N ASP A 130 -11.95 15.51 17.25
CA ASP A 130 -13.23 15.85 17.89
C ASP A 130 -13.95 14.59 18.38
N PHE A 131 -13.95 13.51 17.58
CA PHE A 131 -14.51 12.24 18.01
C PHE A 131 -13.77 11.64 19.20
N ILE A 132 -12.44 11.71 19.24
CA ILE A 132 -11.63 11.22 20.36
C ILE A 132 -11.92 12.01 21.63
N GLU A 133 -12.09 13.32 21.54
CA GLU A 133 -12.34 14.20 22.68
C GLU A 133 -13.76 14.03 23.24
N THR A 134 -14.75 13.91 22.37
CA THR A 134 -16.17 13.93 22.77
C THR A 134 -16.77 12.55 23.01
N SER A 135 -16.26 11.50 22.36
CA SER A 135 -16.85 10.16 22.49
C SER A 135 -16.62 9.57 23.88
N LYS A 136 -17.66 8.94 24.43
CA LYS A 136 -17.52 8.10 25.62
C LYS A 136 -16.82 6.81 25.24
N LEU A 137 -15.80 6.45 26.00
CA LEU A 137 -15.21 5.12 25.91
C LEU A 137 -16.07 4.16 26.74
N ASP A 138 -16.49 3.06 26.13
CA ASP A 138 -17.13 1.99 26.87
C ASP A 138 -16.09 1.35 27.80
N LYS A 139 -16.38 1.30 29.10
CA LYS A 139 -15.45 0.72 30.09
C LYS A 139 -15.16 -0.74 29.77
N ILE A 140 -16.16 -1.47 29.28
CA ILE A 140 -16.07 -2.89 28.92
C ILE A 140 -14.97 -3.09 27.87
N VAL A 141 -14.90 -2.22 26.85
CA VAL A 141 -13.91 -2.34 25.76
C VAL A 141 -12.47 -2.15 26.25
N LEU A 142 -12.26 -1.31 27.27
CA LEU A 142 -10.93 -1.13 27.85
C LEU A 142 -10.53 -2.33 28.72
N GLU A 143 -11.50 -2.92 29.43
CA GLU A 143 -11.30 -4.11 30.27
C GLU A 143 -11.01 -5.35 29.41
N GLU A 144 -11.75 -5.53 28.31
CA GLU A 144 -11.60 -6.63 27.33
C GLU A 144 -10.36 -6.51 26.43
N THR A 145 -9.62 -5.39 26.48
CA THR A 145 -8.35 -5.30 25.76
C THR A 145 -7.36 -6.31 26.35
N GLU A 146 -6.74 -7.13 25.50
CA GLU A 146 -5.73 -8.12 25.88
C GLU A 146 -4.62 -7.47 26.73
N ASP A 147 -4.19 -8.14 27.80
CA ASP A 147 -3.19 -7.60 28.73
C ASP A 147 -1.85 -7.38 28.03
N GLU A 148 -1.52 -8.24 27.06
CA GLU A 148 -0.37 -8.09 26.19
C GLU A 148 -0.41 -6.77 25.41
N ILE A 149 -1.58 -6.29 24.99
CA ILE A 149 -1.72 -5.00 24.29
C ILE A 149 -1.55 -3.84 25.26
N LYS A 150 -2.09 -3.96 26.49
CA LYS A 150 -1.96 -2.93 27.53
C LYS A 150 -0.49 -2.69 27.87
N GLU A 151 0.38 -3.69 27.72
CA GLU A 151 1.81 -3.52 27.92
C GLU A 151 2.49 -2.55 26.92
N PHE A 152 1.90 -2.28 25.75
CA PHE A 152 2.55 -1.44 24.74
C PHE A 152 2.26 0.05 24.93
N PHE A 153 1.11 0.39 25.53
CA PHE A 153 0.54 1.73 25.41
C PHE A 153 0.31 2.39 26.77
N HIS A 154 0.69 3.66 26.88
CA HIS A 154 0.26 4.49 27.99
C HIS A 154 -1.28 4.57 27.99
N GLU A 155 -1.91 4.51 29.17
CA GLU A 155 -3.37 4.37 29.29
C GLU A 155 -4.15 5.40 28.47
N ARG A 156 -3.75 6.68 28.53
CA ARG A 156 -4.37 7.74 27.71
C ARG A 156 -4.23 7.48 26.21
N THR A 157 -3.04 7.07 25.74
CA THR A 157 -2.79 6.74 24.33
C THR A 157 -3.61 5.51 23.91
N LEU A 158 -3.72 4.49 24.77
CA LEU A 158 -4.57 3.32 24.52
C LEU A 158 -6.04 3.71 24.32
N ARG A 159 -6.57 4.59 25.18
CA ARG A 159 -7.94 5.12 25.05
C ARG A 159 -8.14 5.86 23.73
N GLU A 160 -7.18 6.68 23.30
CA GLU A 160 -7.20 7.36 21.99
C GLU A 160 -7.21 6.34 20.83
N ILE A 161 -6.38 5.30 20.90
CA ILE A 161 -6.29 4.23 19.88
C ILE A 161 -7.62 3.49 19.75
N ILE A 162 -8.25 3.10 20.87
CA ILE A 162 -9.53 2.38 20.85
C ILE A 162 -10.63 3.25 20.23
N LYS A 163 -10.69 4.54 20.60
CA LYS A 163 -11.62 5.50 20.01
C LYS A 163 -11.38 5.68 18.51
N ALA A 164 -10.12 5.78 18.09
CA ALA A 164 -9.78 5.89 16.68
C ALA A 164 -10.16 4.64 15.87
N ARG A 165 -9.96 3.44 16.42
CA ARG A 165 -10.45 2.19 15.82
C ARG A 165 -11.97 2.23 15.63
N LYS A 166 -12.71 2.66 16.66
CA LYS A 166 -14.17 2.81 16.58
C LYS A 166 -14.57 3.82 15.50
N TYR A 167 -13.89 4.96 15.41
CA TYR A 167 -14.15 5.96 14.36
C TYR A 167 -13.90 5.38 12.97
N LEU A 168 -12.74 4.77 12.71
CA LEU A 168 -12.37 4.22 11.41
C LEU A 168 -13.37 3.15 10.93
N ASN A 169 -13.85 2.29 11.83
CA ASN A 169 -14.84 1.27 11.50
C ASN A 169 -16.22 1.83 11.11
N ASN A 170 -16.52 3.09 11.46
CA ASN A 170 -17.83 3.71 11.22
C ASN A 170 -17.83 4.73 10.08
N ILE A 171 -16.68 5.02 9.46
CA ILE A 171 -16.60 5.93 8.31
C ILE A 171 -16.61 5.16 6.98
N LYS A 172 -17.11 5.84 5.94
CA LYS A 172 -17.15 5.26 4.59
C LYS A 172 -15.75 5.02 4.05
N ASP A 173 -15.58 3.84 3.46
CA ASP A 173 -14.34 3.49 2.78
C ASP A 173 -14.01 4.43 1.61
N SER A 174 -12.76 4.89 1.59
CA SER A 174 -12.26 5.92 0.67
C SER A 174 -10.74 5.99 0.74
N PRO A 175 -10.05 6.60 -0.26
CA PRO A 175 -8.60 6.79 -0.19
C PRO A 175 -8.13 7.54 1.08
N THR A 176 -8.93 8.50 1.56
CA THR A 176 -8.65 9.24 2.80
C THR A 176 -8.79 8.34 4.01
N HIS A 177 -9.84 7.52 4.09
CA HIS A 177 -9.99 6.50 5.12
C HIS A 177 -8.78 5.56 5.13
N SER A 178 -8.41 5.01 3.97
CA SER A 178 -7.24 4.14 3.83
C SER A 178 -5.92 4.80 4.23
N LEU A 179 -5.75 6.11 3.97
CA LEU A 179 -4.55 6.84 4.39
C LEU A 179 -4.49 6.98 5.92
N LEU A 180 -5.60 7.30 6.58
CA LEU A 180 -5.65 7.36 8.04
C LEU A 180 -5.42 5.97 8.65
N PHE A 181 -6.10 4.94 8.14
CA PHE A 181 -5.95 3.56 8.58
C PHE A 181 -4.48 3.12 8.51
N ALA A 182 -3.86 3.22 7.33
CA ALA A 182 -2.47 2.81 7.12
C ALA A 182 -1.48 3.65 7.95
N SER A 183 -1.75 4.95 8.14
CA SER A 183 -0.89 5.82 8.95
C SER A 183 -0.98 5.47 10.44
N ILE A 184 -2.19 5.22 10.96
CA ILE A 184 -2.40 4.77 12.34
C ILE A 184 -1.72 3.42 12.54
N SER A 185 -2.00 2.42 11.69
CA SER A 185 -1.36 1.09 11.78
C SER A 185 0.17 1.16 11.83
N HIS A 186 0.77 2.12 11.13
CA HIS A 186 2.22 2.31 11.11
C HIS A 186 2.78 2.91 12.41
N ILE A 187 2.06 3.82 13.08
CA ILE A 187 2.53 4.49 14.30
C ILE A 187 2.24 3.68 15.57
N LEU A 188 1.33 2.70 15.52
CA LEU A 188 0.97 1.89 16.68
C LEU A 188 2.17 1.17 17.30
N HIS A 189 3.05 0.55 16.51
CA HIS A 189 4.13 -0.27 17.06
C HIS A 189 5.34 -0.30 16.15
N GLY A 190 6.51 -0.60 16.73
CA GLY A 190 7.75 -0.79 16.00
C GLY A 190 8.97 -0.30 16.78
N ASN A 191 10.14 -0.47 16.16
CA ASN A 191 11.43 -0.19 16.80
C ASN A 191 11.90 1.27 16.67
N ARG A 192 11.01 2.18 16.28
CA ARG A 192 11.37 3.56 15.93
C ARG A 192 10.82 4.58 16.94
N PRO A 193 11.45 5.76 17.07
CA PRO A 193 11.01 6.79 18.01
C PRO A 193 9.60 7.33 17.79
N TYR A 194 9.03 7.13 16.61
CA TYR A 194 7.65 7.55 16.30
C TYR A 194 6.59 6.54 16.74
N ALA A 195 6.98 5.35 17.22
CA ALA A 195 6.03 4.37 17.71
C ALA A 195 5.38 4.89 19.00
N LEU A 196 4.07 4.73 19.13
CA LEU A 196 3.32 5.23 20.28
C LEU A 196 3.74 4.50 21.55
N SER A 197 4.02 5.26 22.60
CA SER A 197 4.39 4.76 23.93
C SER A 197 5.65 3.89 23.93
N ARG A 198 5.57 2.56 24.05
CA ARG A 198 6.74 1.68 24.18
C ARG A 198 7.19 1.10 22.84
N ARG A 199 8.50 0.97 22.65
CA ARG A 199 9.08 0.47 21.39
C ARG A 199 9.13 -1.05 21.40
N SER A 200 8.72 -1.68 20.31
CA SER A 200 8.74 -3.14 20.18
C SER A 200 9.66 -3.59 19.06
N HIS A 201 10.00 -4.89 19.08
CA HIS A 201 10.65 -5.49 17.93
C HIS A 201 9.64 -5.65 16.79
N ASN A 202 10.13 -5.79 15.55
CA ASN A 202 9.27 -6.04 14.39
C ASN A 202 8.73 -7.49 14.34
N VAL A 203 8.93 -8.28 15.40
CA VAL A 203 8.59 -9.71 15.51
C VAL A 203 7.96 -9.93 16.88
N ILE A 204 6.74 -10.47 16.88
CA ILE A 204 6.02 -10.97 18.08
C ILE A 204 6.60 -12.36 18.42
N PRO A 205 6.79 -12.75 19.69
CA PRO A 205 6.22 -12.20 20.93
C PRO A 205 7.24 -11.45 21.80
N ILE A 206 8.12 -10.63 21.24
CA ILE A 206 9.10 -9.90 22.04
C ILE A 206 8.41 -8.73 22.76
N PRO A 207 8.42 -8.69 24.12
CA PRO A 207 7.78 -7.62 24.88
C PRO A 207 8.37 -6.24 24.54
N PRO A 208 7.57 -5.16 24.65
CA PRO A 208 8.04 -3.82 24.34
C PRO A 208 9.06 -3.33 25.37
N LYS A 209 9.94 -2.41 24.97
CA LYS A 209 11.00 -1.81 25.80
C LYS A 209 10.78 -0.31 25.96
N GLY A 210 11.29 0.24 27.06
CA GLY A 210 11.19 1.65 27.39
C GLY A 210 10.00 1.98 28.30
N GLU A 211 9.93 3.25 28.69
CA GLU A 211 8.93 3.78 29.63
C GLU A 211 7.54 3.96 28.98
N PHE A 212 6.49 3.92 29.80
CA PHE A 212 5.14 4.28 29.41
C PHE A 212 5.00 5.79 29.24
N LYS A 213 5.46 6.30 28.10
CA LYS A 213 5.29 7.71 27.75
C LYS A 213 3.95 7.94 27.06
N TYR A 214 3.22 8.95 27.51
CA TYR A 214 2.09 9.47 26.76
C TYR A 214 2.57 10.05 25.44
N GLU A 215 1.98 9.58 24.35
CA GLU A 215 2.15 10.11 23.01
C GLU A 215 0.75 10.31 22.42
N SER A 216 0.47 11.52 21.95
CA SER A 216 -0.82 11.83 21.32
C SER A 216 -0.92 11.13 19.97
N LEU A 217 -2.00 10.36 19.78
CA LEU A 217 -2.31 9.71 18.52
C LEU A 217 -2.48 10.73 17.40
N ILE A 218 -3.19 11.83 17.66
CA ILE A 218 -3.48 12.87 16.66
C ILE A 218 -2.20 13.56 16.19
N ASN A 219 -1.29 13.92 17.10
CA ASN A 219 -0.03 14.55 16.73
C ASN A 219 0.82 13.59 15.89
N SER A 220 0.97 12.35 16.34
CA SER A 220 1.74 11.30 15.65
C SER A 220 1.17 10.98 14.26
N LEU A 221 -0.16 10.93 14.15
CA LEU A 221 -0.89 10.74 12.89
C LEU A 221 -0.68 11.92 11.94
N THR A 222 -0.81 13.15 12.45
CA THR A 222 -0.60 14.38 11.66
C THR A 222 0.80 14.41 11.07
N ASP A 223 1.83 14.19 11.90
CA ASP A 223 3.22 14.10 11.45
C ASP A 223 3.43 13.01 10.39
N LYS A 224 2.76 11.87 10.55
CA LYS A 224 2.86 10.77 9.60
C LYS A 224 2.23 11.13 8.25
N VAL A 225 1.05 11.76 8.27
CA VAL A 225 0.33 12.21 7.07
C VAL A 225 1.10 13.34 6.38
N GLU A 226 1.70 14.26 7.13
CA GLU A 226 2.57 15.30 6.56
C GLU A 226 3.73 14.69 5.75
N ARG A 227 4.38 13.64 6.28
CA ARG A 227 5.44 12.91 5.55
C ARG A 227 4.95 12.27 4.26
N PHE A 228 3.69 11.82 4.19
CA PHE A 228 3.10 11.26 2.97
C PHE A 228 2.97 12.32 1.87
N PHE A 229 2.64 13.56 2.24
CA PHE A 229 2.48 14.67 1.29
C PHE A 229 3.78 15.38 0.92
N LYS A 230 4.92 15.07 1.55
CA LYS A 230 6.22 15.70 1.22
C LYS A 230 6.72 15.41 -0.19
N SER A 231 6.31 14.30 -0.81
CA SER A 231 6.67 14.00 -2.19
C SER A 231 5.59 14.44 -3.16
N GLN A 232 5.97 15.26 -4.14
CA GLN A 232 5.10 15.57 -5.26
C GLN A 232 4.87 14.31 -6.12
N LEU A 233 3.66 14.21 -6.66
CA LEU A 233 3.36 13.22 -7.70
C LEU A 233 3.78 13.81 -9.06
N PRO A 234 4.28 12.98 -9.98
CA PRO A 234 4.61 13.45 -11.32
C PRO A 234 3.33 13.81 -12.08
N MET A 235 3.43 14.74 -13.05
CA MET A 235 2.26 15.25 -13.80
C MET A 235 1.48 14.16 -14.54
N ASP A 236 2.17 13.10 -14.93
CA ASP A 236 1.62 11.95 -15.62
C ASP A 236 1.15 10.83 -14.70
N PHE A 237 1.12 11.05 -13.37
CA PHE A 237 0.59 10.09 -12.41
C PHE A 237 -0.83 9.66 -12.82
N LYS A 238 -1.05 8.35 -12.90
CA LYS A 238 -2.37 7.78 -13.19
C LYS A 238 -2.91 7.12 -11.93
N GLU A 239 -4.12 7.50 -11.53
CA GLU A 239 -4.76 6.86 -10.39
C GLU A 239 -5.04 5.38 -10.67
N GLY A 240 -4.80 4.56 -9.66
CA GLY A 240 -4.96 3.13 -9.70
C GLY A 240 -6.22 2.65 -8.99
N LYS A 241 -6.26 1.35 -8.72
CA LYS A 241 -7.32 0.71 -7.92
C LYS A 241 -6.73 -0.26 -6.91
N ALA A 242 -7.39 -0.39 -5.78
CA ALA A 242 -7.09 -1.41 -4.79
C ALA A 242 -8.35 -2.24 -4.53
N PHE A 243 -8.18 -3.53 -4.27
CA PHE A 243 -9.26 -4.44 -3.89
C PHE A 243 -8.86 -5.27 -2.68
N GLN A 244 -9.80 -5.49 -1.77
CA GLN A 244 -9.64 -6.47 -0.70
C GLN A 244 -10.39 -7.74 -1.10
N GLN A 245 -9.71 -8.67 -1.74
CA GLN A 245 -10.34 -9.89 -2.27
C GLN A 245 -9.35 -11.04 -2.41
N ASN A 246 -9.89 -12.25 -2.47
CA ASN A 246 -9.12 -13.43 -2.80
C ASN A 246 -8.74 -13.42 -4.29
N ILE A 247 -7.48 -13.72 -4.60
CA ILE A 247 -6.99 -13.82 -5.98
C ILE A 247 -7.80 -14.82 -6.82
N LEU A 248 -8.31 -15.88 -6.18
CA LEU A 248 -9.09 -16.93 -6.83
C LEU A 248 -10.49 -16.44 -7.29
N ASP A 249 -10.97 -15.32 -6.76
CA ASP A 249 -12.30 -14.78 -7.07
C ASP A 249 -12.28 -13.66 -8.13
N PHE A 250 -11.11 -13.30 -8.67
CA PHE A 250 -11.01 -12.23 -9.69
C PHE A 250 -11.83 -12.49 -10.95
N SER A 251 -12.01 -13.76 -11.34
CA SER A 251 -12.81 -14.16 -12.50
C SER A 251 -14.31 -13.87 -12.33
N LYS A 252 -14.77 -13.68 -11.09
CA LYS A 252 -16.16 -13.36 -10.75
C LYS A 252 -16.41 -11.85 -10.66
N SER A 253 -15.35 -11.02 -10.77
CA SER A 253 -15.44 -9.56 -10.72
C SER A 253 -15.98 -8.98 -12.03
N PRO A 254 -16.87 -7.95 -12.00
CA PRO A 254 -17.39 -7.29 -13.21
C PRO A 254 -16.30 -6.74 -14.15
N ALA A 255 -15.08 -6.49 -13.64
CA ALA A 255 -13.93 -6.03 -14.42
C ALA A 255 -13.38 -7.09 -15.40
N ALA A 256 -13.57 -8.38 -15.12
CA ALA A 256 -13.12 -9.49 -15.97
C ALA A 256 -13.88 -9.58 -17.31
N LYS A 257 -14.99 -8.84 -17.46
CA LYS A 257 -15.80 -8.81 -18.69
C LYS A 257 -15.34 -7.78 -19.73
N ARG A 258 -14.29 -7.00 -19.46
CA ARG A 258 -13.77 -6.04 -20.46
C ARG A 258 -12.93 -6.79 -21.50
N LYS A 259 -13.53 -7.07 -22.66
CA LYS A 259 -12.82 -7.54 -23.86
C LYS A 259 -11.63 -6.61 -24.14
N ARG A 260 -10.45 -7.18 -24.37
CA ARG A 260 -9.33 -6.46 -24.99
C ARG A 260 -9.86 -5.74 -26.25
N PRO A 261 -9.54 -4.45 -26.48
CA PRO A 261 -9.86 -3.82 -27.74
C PRO A 261 -9.16 -4.62 -28.85
N GLN A 262 -9.96 -5.15 -29.79
CA GLN A 262 -9.50 -6.13 -30.79
C GLN A 262 -8.60 -5.53 -31.88
N ASN A 263 -8.46 -4.20 -31.95
CA ASN A 263 -7.69 -3.52 -32.99
C ASN A 263 -6.65 -2.56 -32.40
N ARG A 264 -5.59 -3.08 -31.79
CA ARG A 264 -4.36 -2.31 -31.63
C ARG A 264 -3.29 -3.01 -32.48
N PRO A 265 -2.74 -2.37 -33.53
CA PRO A 265 -1.62 -2.95 -34.27
C PRO A 265 -0.50 -3.19 -33.26
N VAL A 266 0.00 -4.41 -33.25
CA VAL A 266 1.26 -4.74 -32.58
C VAL A 266 2.33 -4.05 -33.42
N LEU A 267 2.69 -2.83 -33.05
CA LEU A 267 3.79 -2.13 -33.70
C LEU A 267 5.07 -2.91 -33.42
N CYS A 268 5.72 -3.27 -34.52
CA CYS A 268 6.98 -4.00 -34.63
C CYS A 268 8.09 -3.40 -33.76
#